data_AF-A0A1G1LLD2-F1
#
_entry.id   AF-A0A1G1LLD2-F1
#
_cell.length_a   1.000
_cell.length_b   1.000
_cell.length_c   1.000
_cell.angle_alpha   90.00
_cell.angle_beta   90.00
_cell.angle_gamma   90.00
#
_symmetry.space_group_name_H-M   'P 1'
#
loop_
_entity.id
_entity.type
_entity.pdbx_description
1 polymer ?
#
loop_
_entity_poly.entity_id
_entity_poly.type
_entity_poly.pdbx_seq_one_letter_code
_entity_poly.pdbx_strand_id
1 'polypeptide(L)'
;MSDGTHKTYYDTGEKQYESHYKDGELQGLTTEYEKNGTVKAKYQFEHDVLISKQEKEPKRDMGRMTFLVRPWFWLGLLALGGGFWFFFTKVILKKYS
;
A
#
# COMPACT_ATOMS: atom_id res chain seq x y z
N MET A 1 -30.46 -4.84 18.32
CA MET A 1 -29.27 -4.98 17.47
C MET A 1 -28.37 -3.78 17.74
N SER A 2 -27.07 -3.98 17.89
CA SER A 2 -26.13 -2.91 18.19
C SER A 2 -25.65 -2.29 16.88
N ASP A 3 -26.37 -1.28 16.41
CA ASP A 3 -25.94 -0.49 15.26
C ASP A 3 -24.90 0.52 15.73
N GLY A 4 -23.69 0.44 15.17
CA GLY A 4 -22.64 1.34 15.60
C GLY A 4 -21.24 0.93 15.24
N THR A 5 -20.31 1.81 15.61
CA THR A 5 -18.88 1.56 15.45
C THR A 5 -18.37 0.85 16.70
N HIS A 6 -17.95 -0.40 16.55
CA HIS A 6 -17.29 -1.16 17.58
C HIS A 6 -15.78 -0.93 17.51
N LYS A 7 -15.19 -0.56 18.65
CA LYS A 7 -13.74 -0.36 18.77
C LYS A 7 -13.20 -1.31 19.82
N THR A 8 -12.18 -2.05 19.45
CA THR A 8 -11.45 -2.93 20.36
C THR A 8 -10.09 -2.31 20.61
N TYR A 9 -9.62 -2.41 21.85
CA TYR A 9 -8.36 -1.86 22.30
C TYR A 9 -7.47 -3.01 22.79
N TYR A 10 -6.16 -2.86 22.60
CA TYR A 10 -5.17 -3.71 23.24
C TYR A 10 -5.19 -3.51 24.76
N ASP A 11 -4.64 -4.47 25.50
CA ASP A 11 -4.45 -4.35 26.96
C ASP A 11 -3.64 -3.11 27.37
N THR A 12 -2.84 -2.57 26.43
CA THR A 12 -2.06 -1.33 26.58
C THR A 12 -2.91 -0.05 26.48
N GLY A 13 -4.18 -0.16 26.05
CA GLY A 13 -5.10 0.96 25.83
C GLY A 13 -5.06 1.53 24.40
N GLU A 14 -4.20 1.01 23.53
CA GLU A 14 -4.10 1.42 22.12
C GLU A 14 -5.23 0.79 21.30
N LYS A 15 -5.74 1.49 20.29
CA LYS A 15 -6.79 0.96 19.42
C LYS A 15 -6.24 -0.23 18.63
N GLN A 16 -6.96 -1.34 18.62
CA GLN A 16 -6.61 -2.58 17.93
C GLN A 16 -7.47 -2.78 16.68
N TYR A 17 -8.79 -2.64 16.80
CA TYR A 17 -9.74 -2.78 15.70
C TYR A 17 -10.80 -1.69 15.76
N GLU A 18 -11.27 -1.28 14.59
CA GLU A 18 -12.44 -0.42 14.42
C GLU A 18 -13.32 -1.01 13.33
N SER A 19 -14.48 -1.50 13.72
CA SER A 19 -15.45 -2.21 12.89
C SER A 19 -16.79 -1.49 12.91
N HIS A 20 -17.50 -1.48 11.79
CA HIS A 20 -18.82 -0.88 11.70
C HIS A 20 -19.87 -1.99 11.54
N TYR A 21 -20.84 -2.00 12.46
CA TYR A 21 -21.97 -2.93 12.42
C TYR A 21 -23.25 -2.17 12.13
N LYS A 22 -24.07 -2.74 11.25
CA LYS A 22 -25.37 -2.24 10.87
C LYS A 22 -26.35 -3.40 10.78
N ASP A 23 -27.46 -3.29 11.49
CA ASP A 23 -28.51 -4.29 11.64
C ASP A 23 -28.02 -5.63 12.22
N GLY A 24 -26.89 -5.61 12.93
CA GLY A 24 -26.23 -6.81 13.46
C GLY A 24 -25.24 -7.47 12.50
N GLU A 25 -25.12 -6.96 11.28
CA GLU A 25 -24.15 -7.42 10.28
C GLU A 25 -22.96 -6.46 10.21
N LEU A 26 -21.78 -6.99 9.92
CA LEU A 26 -20.59 -6.20 9.66
C LEU A 26 -20.74 -5.52 8.30
N GLN A 27 -20.90 -4.19 8.32
CA GLN A 27 -21.03 -3.36 7.13
C GLN A 27 -20.10 -2.15 7.19
N GLY A 28 -19.20 -2.07 6.22
CA GLY A 28 -18.32 -0.94 6.01
C GLY A 28 -16.85 -1.26 6.17
N LEU A 29 -16.07 -0.22 6.47
CA LEU A 29 -14.61 -0.30 6.53
C LEU A 29 -14.16 -0.72 7.93
N THR A 30 -13.61 -1.92 8.05
CA THR A 30 -12.92 -2.37 9.26
C THR A 30 -11.44 -2.04 9.18
N THR A 31 -10.90 -1.32 10.16
CA THR A 31 -9.47 -0.97 10.22
C THR A 31 -8.79 -1.70 11.37
N GLU A 32 -7.70 -2.40 11.05
CA GLU A 32 -6.79 -3.03 12.01
C GLU A 32 -5.59 -2.11 12.25
N TYR A 33 -5.33 -1.83 13.52
CA TYR A 33 -4.22 -1.00 13.97
C TYR A 33 -3.19 -1.88 14.70
N GLU A 34 -1.91 -1.59 14.50
CA GLU A 34 -0.85 -2.13 15.33
C GLU A 34 -0.81 -1.43 16.69
N LYS A 35 -0.10 -2.03 17.66
CA LYS A 35 0.20 -1.40 18.96
C LYS A 35 0.72 0.03 18.79
N ASN A 36 1.63 0.25 17.84
CA ASN A 36 2.18 1.58 17.53
C ASN A 36 1.16 2.60 16.93
N GLY A 37 -0.14 2.28 16.86
CA GLY A 37 -1.19 3.12 16.28
C GLY A 37 -1.16 3.20 14.74
N THR A 38 -0.26 2.46 14.11
CA THR A 38 -0.16 2.41 12.65
C THR A 38 -1.24 1.50 12.07
N VAL A 39 -1.91 1.92 11.01
CA VAL A 39 -2.84 1.05 10.28
C VAL A 39 -2.06 -0.11 9.65
N LYS A 40 -2.37 -1.32 10.09
CA LYS A 40 -1.77 -2.56 9.62
C LYS A 40 -2.52 -3.07 8.39
N ALA A 41 -3.84 -3.09 8.47
CA ALA A 41 -4.70 -3.56 7.41
C ALA A 41 -6.05 -2.86 7.45
N LYS A 42 -6.69 -2.77 6.28
CA LYS A 42 -8.06 -2.33 6.12
C LYS A 42 -8.83 -3.43 5.41
N TYR A 43 -10.02 -3.71 5.91
CA TYR A 43 -10.91 -4.72 5.38
C TYR A 43 -12.22 -4.03 5.04
N GLN A 44 -12.80 -4.34 3.89
CA GLN A 44 -14.11 -3.83 3.51
C GLN A 44 -15.10 -4.98 3.55
N PHE A 45 -16.14 -4.83 4.36
CA PHE A 45 -17.19 -5.82 4.52
C PHE A 45 -18.53 -5.27 4.03
N GLU A 46 -19.29 -6.09 3.34
CA GLU A 46 -20.68 -5.82 2.94
C GLU A 46 -21.53 -7.03 3.31
N HIS A 47 -22.52 -6.85 4.19
CA HIS A 47 -23.41 -7.92 4.68
C HIS A 47 -22.62 -9.15 5.18
N ASP A 48 -21.62 -8.95 6.04
CA ASP A 48 -20.68 -9.97 6.54
C ASP A 48 -19.75 -10.60 5.48
N VAL A 49 -19.81 -10.16 4.22
CA VAL A 49 -18.92 -10.65 3.15
C VAL A 49 -17.69 -9.74 3.02
N LEU A 50 -16.49 -10.33 3.09
CA LEU A 50 -15.25 -9.62 2.82
C LEU A 50 -15.11 -9.32 1.32
N ILE A 51 -15.18 -8.04 0.97
CA ILE A 51 -15.05 -7.56 -0.42
C ILE A 51 -13.59 -7.29 -0.76
N SER A 52 -12.86 -6.61 0.13
CA SER A 52 -11.47 -6.26 -0.11
C SER A 52 -10.64 -6.25 1.17
N LYS A 53 -9.35 -6.61 1.03
CA LYS A 53 -8.34 -6.48 2.08
C LYS A 53 -7.17 -5.67 1.53
N GLN A 54 -6.89 -4.54 2.16
CA GLN A 54 -5.69 -3.75 1.93
C GLN A 54 -4.76 -3.94 3.12
N GLU A 55 -3.78 -4.83 2.98
CA GLU A 55 -2.72 -4.95 3.96
C GLU A 55 -1.63 -3.93 3.63
N LYS A 56 -1.15 -3.21 4.64
CA LYS A 56 0.05 -2.40 4.46
C LYS A 56 1.17 -3.38 4.21
N GLU A 57 1.71 -3.38 2.99
CA GLU A 57 2.89 -4.18 2.67
C GLU A 57 3.89 -4.00 3.82
N PRO A 58 4.39 -5.10 4.44
CA PRO A 58 5.50 -4.97 5.34
C PRO A 58 6.54 -4.19 4.54
N LYS A 59 7.08 -3.12 5.14
CA LYS A 59 8.29 -2.52 4.60
C LYS A 59 9.31 -3.64 4.68
N ARG A 60 9.38 -4.47 3.63
CA ARG A 60 10.47 -5.38 3.40
C ARG A 60 11.62 -4.41 3.27
N ASP A 61 12.33 -4.20 4.37
CA ASP A 61 13.70 -3.75 4.32
C ASP A 61 14.44 -4.81 3.52
N MET A 62 14.31 -4.70 2.19
CA MET A 62 15.29 -5.15 1.23
C MET A 62 16.52 -4.28 1.46
N GLY A 63 17.17 -4.50 2.61
CA GLY A 63 18.56 -4.16 2.81
C GLY A 63 19.33 -4.84 1.68
N ARG A 64 19.56 -4.07 0.60
CA ARG A 64 20.24 -4.43 -0.66
C ARG A 64 19.40 -5.17 -1.72
N MET A 65 18.51 -4.47 -2.43
CA MET A 65 18.37 -4.70 -3.89
C MET A 65 17.58 -3.60 -4.65
N THR A 66 17.44 -2.38 -4.14
CA THR A 66 16.78 -1.28 -4.90
C THR A 66 17.69 -0.63 -5.94
N PHE A 67 18.97 -1.01 -5.99
CA PHE A 67 19.98 -0.49 -6.95
C PHE A 67 20.36 -1.46 -8.08
N LEU A 68 19.56 -2.50 -8.32
CA LEU A 68 19.79 -3.47 -9.40
C LEU A 68 18.61 -3.63 -10.38
N VAL A 69 17.63 -2.73 -10.34
CA VAL A 69 16.93 -2.33 -11.59
C VAL A 69 17.80 -1.27 -12.26
N ARG A 70 19.04 -1.66 -12.53
CA ARG A 70 19.98 -0.93 -13.37
C ARG A 70 19.41 -0.87 -14.78
N PRO A 71 19.79 0.11 -15.61
CA PRO A 71 19.10 0.55 -16.85
C PRO A 71 18.85 -0.49 -17.95
N TRP A 72 19.09 -1.77 -17.70
CA TRP A 72 18.99 -2.86 -18.65
C TRP A 72 17.57 -3.37 -18.86
N PHE A 73 16.62 -2.98 -17.99
CA PHE A 73 15.18 -3.26 -18.22
C PHE A 73 14.62 -2.52 -19.43
N TRP A 74 15.28 -1.44 -19.89
CA TRP A 74 14.96 -0.74 -21.14
C TRP A 74 15.82 -1.19 -22.34
N LEU A 75 16.94 -1.90 -22.12
CA LEU A 75 17.75 -2.49 -23.21
C LEU A 75 17.00 -3.63 -23.92
N GLY A 76 16.08 -4.32 -23.23
CA GLY A 76 15.19 -5.29 -23.85
C GLY A 76 14.15 -4.67 -24.81
N LEU A 77 13.81 -3.38 -24.65
CA LEU A 77 12.85 -2.67 -25.51
C LEU A 77 13.52 -1.98 -26.72
N LEU A 78 14.85 -1.91 -26.75
CA LEU A 78 15.65 -1.27 -27.82
C LEU A 78 15.91 -2.17 -29.04
N ALA A 79 15.43 -3.42 -29.02
CA ALA A 79 15.56 -4.35 -30.14
C ALA A 79 14.48 -4.18 -31.23
N LEU A 80 13.49 -3.29 -31.04
CA LEU A 80 12.46 -2.96 -32.04
C LEU A 80 12.50 -1.48 -32.40
N GLY A 81 13.48 -1.10 -33.23
CA GLY A 81 13.35 0.10 -34.07
C GLY A 81 13.68 1.45 -33.41
N GLY A 82 14.97 1.81 -33.46
CA GLY A 82 15.46 3.12 -33.93
C GLY A 82 14.91 4.42 -33.36
N GLY A 83 15.78 5.17 -32.67
CA GLY A 83 15.90 6.62 -32.95
C GLY A 83 15.35 7.63 -31.94
N PHE A 84 15.03 7.26 -30.69
CA PHE A 84 14.54 8.24 -29.70
C PHE A 84 15.25 8.17 -28.33
N TRP A 85 16.57 7.97 -28.31
CA TRP A 85 17.37 8.04 -27.07
C TRP A 85 18.46 9.12 -27.09
N PHE A 86 18.79 9.68 -28.25
CA PHE A 86 19.92 10.62 -28.37
C PHE A 86 19.63 12.06 -27.85
N PHE A 87 18.36 12.43 -27.64
CA PHE A 87 18.00 13.78 -27.20
C PHE A 87 18.00 13.99 -25.69
N PHE A 88 17.77 12.92 -24.91
CA PHE A 88 17.57 13.08 -23.46
C PHE A 88 18.87 13.32 -22.68
N THR A 89 20.02 12.88 -23.21
CA THR A 89 21.31 13.06 -22.53
C THR A 89 21.83 14.49 -22.59
N LYS A 90 21.47 15.27 -23.63
CA LYS A 90 21.93 16.67 -23.76
C LYS A 90 21.17 17.64 -22.85
N VAL A 91 19.91 17.35 -22.52
CA VAL A 91 19.11 18.19 -21.61
C VAL A 91 19.64 18.12 -20.17
N ILE A 92 20.11 16.94 -19.76
CA ILE A 92 20.55 16.72 -18.38
C ILE A 92 21.93 17.37 -18.12
N LEU A 93 22.81 17.45 -19.13
CA LEU A 93 24.15 18.05 -18.96
C LEU A 93 24.15 19.59 -18.88
N LYS A 94 23.13 20.27 -19.44
CA LYS A 94 23.07 21.75 -19.40
C LYS A 94 22.58 22.31 -18.06
N LYS A 95 22.02 21.48 -17.18
CA LYS A 95 21.51 21.92 -15.87
C LYS A 95 22.56 21.83 -14.75
N TYR A 96 23.77 21.35 -15.06
CA TYR A 96 24.89 21.20 -14.13
C TYR A 96 26.15 22.01 -14.51
N SER A 97 26.02 23.01 -15.39
CA SER A 97 27.05 24.04 -15.65
C SER A 97 26.59 25.40 -15.16
#